data_AF-A0A9X3IYA7-F1
#
_entry.id   AF-A0A9X3IYA7-F1
#
_cell.length_a   1.000
_cell.length_b   1.000
_cell.length_c   1.000
_cell.angle_alpha   90.00
_cell.angle_beta   90.00
_cell.angle_gamma   90.00
#
_symmetry.space_group_name_H-M   'P 1'
#
loop_
_entity.id
_entity.type
_entity.pdbx_description
1 polymer ?
#
loop_
_entity_poly.entity_id
_entity_poly.type
_entity_poly.pdbx_seq_one_letter_code
_entity_poly.pdbx_strand_id
1 'polypeptide(L)'
;MKISVLRLFSTGLCVTALAACGDAVDNLTATVGQTEGNTSTDATTDSNPTPGSNSNSESDTAPTTDTPTTGVSDSDTQGTTAATTDATTSTTTDATSTTTEGVTEASPECGNGVQEGNEECDDGNDVAGDGCEPACTITAVCGNGTVELGEACDDGNTEDGDECSADCLTATPQQDCGNGSVEDPEQCDDGNQEPGDGCEPDCTFSPVECGNGIKERGEQCDDGNEVNGGPQDFCLNNCTPFFPANCQAPADYVVCDNTPQVISDKNDKTNMLKAMGICNVAPNNSVITSDFQHSNPVNKSWQVAKGYGTYMFDHDNDPQTPNQRLYSPREGDAFLIISNGDIVAPNAEGIVIEAPNNQGTTNNGNPDGGPLPAPFKAVNGSNNGVGGTLFQNCDNGAGDNDCSDTIQAQWEMTNADGNDRIYFSFKTVVPPGTFGYTFEFAFCSAEWPTYVNSVFNDLLIAYQVDPTPDDPNQNPPVDPYSGNVTFIPDPNDPTKGLPITITALDPYFDGPGYTYNEPQLAGTGFEQHACSDWFTAKGGVQPGAEITIGFFLADMSDQYLSTATLLDNFRWDCEGCVPSEVDDCGVQPM
;
A
#
# COMPACT_ATOMS: atom_id res chain seq x y z
N MET A 1 34.58 67.96 15.80
CA MET A 1 36.01 68.23 15.55
C MET A 1 36.43 67.37 14.37
N LYS A 2 36.89 67.94 13.24
CA LYS A 2 37.32 67.15 12.06
C LYS A 2 38.78 66.75 12.19
N ILE A 3 39.12 65.51 11.85
CA ILE A 3 40.41 65.15 11.24
C ILE A 3 40.11 64.19 10.09
N SER A 4 40.69 64.45 8.91
CA SER A 4 40.58 63.62 7.71
C SER A 4 41.96 63.40 7.11
N VAL A 5 42.34 62.15 6.89
CA VAL A 5 43.38 61.69 5.94
C VAL A 5 43.19 60.16 5.78
N LEU A 6 43.50 59.48 4.68
CA LEU A 6 44.15 59.85 3.41
C LEU A 6 43.65 58.90 2.29
N ARG A 7 43.52 59.36 1.04
CA ARG A 7 43.38 58.49 -0.15
C ARG A 7 44.77 58.20 -0.73
N LEU A 8 44.99 57.02 -1.32
CA LEU A 8 45.82 56.92 -2.53
C LEU A 8 45.47 55.69 -3.39
N PHE A 9 45.59 55.85 -4.71
CA PHE A 9 45.42 54.82 -5.75
C PHE A 9 46.75 54.07 -5.99
N SER A 10 46.70 52.87 -6.58
CA SER A 10 47.45 52.58 -7.82
C SER A 10 46.98 51.32 -8.53
N THR A 11 47.10 51.33 -9.86
CA THR A 11 46.90 50.24 -10.82
C THR A 11 48.04 49.22 -10.83
N GLY A 12 47.78 48.02 -11.39
CA GLY A 12 48.80 47.00 -11.66
C GLY A 12 48.30 45.88 -12.56
N LEU A 13 48.28 46.10 -13.88
CA LEU A 13 48.08 45.05 -14.90
C LEU A 13 49.44 44.57 -15.38
N CYS A 14 49.72 43.26 -15.41
CA CYS A 14 50.81 42.72 -16.22
C CYS A 14 50.58 41.27 -16.64
N VAL A 15 50.82 41.00 -17.91
CA VAL A 15 50.78 39.67 -18.55
C VAL A 15 52.22 39.19 -18.74
N THR A 16 52.48 37.91 -18.53
CA THR A 16 53.59 37.21 -19.21
C THR A 16 53.20 35.77 -19.54
N ALA A 17 53.30 35.42 -20.81
CA ALA A 17 53.37 34.04 -21.30
C ALA A 17 54.77 33.82 -21.91
N LEU A 18 55.29 32.58 -21.92
CA LEU A 18 56.05 32.05 -23.08
C LEU A 18 56.33 30.54 -23.02
N ALA A 19 56.32 29.94 -24.22
CA ALA A 19 57.01 28.74 -24.75
C ALA A 19 57.25 27.49 -23.84
N ALA A 20 56.91 26.25 -24.21
CA ALA A 20 56.90 25.51 -25.49
C ALA A 20 58.26 24.89 -25.94
N CYS A 21 58.22 23.57 -26.17
CA CYS A 21 59.08 22.78 -27.06
C CYS A 21 58.20 21.68 -27.70
N GLY A 22 58.49 21.31 -28.94
CA GLY A 22 57.85 20.18 -29.65
C GLY A 22 58.83 19.57 -30.66
N ASP A 23 58.40 18.53 -31.37
CA ASP A 23 58.94 17.93 -32.62
C ASP A 23 58.39 16.48 -32.74
N ALA A 24 58.13 15.87 -33.91
CA ALA A 24 58.11 16.36 -35.28
C ALA A 24 57.25 15.45 -36.21
N VAL A 25 56.99 15.97 -37.42
CA VAL A 25 56.20 15.53 -38.59
C VAL A 25 56.48 14.14 -39.20
N ASP A 26 55.44 13.57 -39.88
CA ASP A 26 55.37 13.15 -41.32
C ASP A 26 54.18 12.16 -41.54
N ASN A 27 53.49 11.99 -42.70
CA ASN A 27 53.44 12.66 -44.03
C ASN A 27 52.16 12.19 -44.81
N LEU A 28 51.75 12.93 -45.86
CA LEU A 28 50.89 12.61 -47.06
C LEU A 28 50.06 11.30 -47.14
N THR A 29 48.84 11.22 -47.72
CA THR A 29 48.34 11.74 -49.02
C THR A 29 46.80 11.87 -49.11
N ALA A 30 46.30 12.68 -50.05
CA ALA A 30 44.91 12.62 -50.55
C ALA A 30 44.84 11.94 -51.94
N THR A 31 43.76 11.20 -52.22
CA THR A 31 43.42 10.65 -53.56
C THR A 31 41.91 10.68 -53.81
N VAL A 32 41.50 10.79 -55.08
CA VAL A 32 40.12 10.98 -55.56
C VAL A 32 39.65 9.78 -56.39
N GLY A 33 38.35 9.44 -56.29
CA GLY A 33 37.62 8.53 -57.21
C GLY A 33 37.47 7.08 -56.72
N GLN A 34 36.46 6.30 -57.15
CA GLN A 34 35.31 6.60 -58.02
C GLN A 34 34.26 5.46 -57.90
N THR A 35 32.95 5.78 -57.98
CA THR A 35 31.79 4.94 -58.43
C THR A 35 31.76 3.41 -58.25
N GLU A 36 30.68 2.89 -57.64
CA GLU A 36 29.44 2.41 -58.31
C GLU A 36 28.23 2.87 -57.45
N GLY A 37 27.07 3.33 -57.96
CA GLY A 37 26.00 2.56 -58.62
C GLY A 37 25.03 2.01 -57.54
N ASN A 38 23.74 2.38 -57.43
CA ASN A 38 22.77 2.87 -58.43
C ASN A 38 21.65 3.76 -57.79
N THR A 39 20.99 4.57 -58.63
CA THR A 39 19.79 5.41 -58.39
C THR A 39 18.53 4.59 -58.04
N SER A 40 17.40 5.11 -57.53
CA SER A 40 16.60 6.31 -57.90
C SER A 40 15.59 6.61 -56.76
N THR A 41 15.34 7.84 -56.29
CA THR A 41 14.39 8.85 -56.84
C THR A 41 13.04 8.26 -57.32
N ASP A 42 11.87 8.85 -57.06
CA ASP A 42 11.58 10.28 -56.86
C ASP A 42 10.33 10.51 -55.98
N ALA A 43 10.13 11.75 -55.51
CA ALA A 43 8.93 12.20 -54.81
C ALA A 43 7.90 12.85 -55.77
N THR A 44 6.65 13.04 -55.34
CA THR A 44 5.91 14.35 -55.34
C THR A 44 4.38 14.21 -55.13
N THR A 45 3.82 15.10 -54.27
CA THR A 45 2.48 15.74 -54.35
C THR A 45 1.19 14.87 -54.35
N ASP A 46 0.03 15.27 -53.81
CA ASP A 46 -0.46 16.40 -52.96
C ASP A 46 -1.95 16.09 -52.60
N SER A 47 -2.59 16.86 -51.71
CA SER A 47 -4.06 17.00 -51.44
C SER A 47 -4.67 16.30 -50.20
N ASN A 48 -5.07 17.12 -49.22
CA ASN A 48 -6.18 16.92 -48.26
C ASN A 48 -7.54 17.14 -49.01
N PRO A 49 -8.77 16.76 -48.55
CA PRO A 49 -9.23 16.66 -47.16
C PRO A 49 -10.19 15.48 -46.77
N THR A 50 -10.54 15.46 -45.47
CA THR A 50 -11.55 14.68 -44.69
C THR A 50 -12.99 14.64 -45.25
N PRO A 51 -13.94 13.88 -44.63
CA PRO A 51 -13.90 12.49 -44.12
C PRO A 51 -15.09 11.65 -44.66
N GLY A 52 -15.13 10.32 -44.44
CA GLY A 52 -16.24 9.48 -44.92
C GLY A 52 -16.59 8.29 -44.03
N SER A 53 -17.77 8.32 -43.42
CA SER A 53 -18.40 7.18 -42.75
C SER A 53 -18.84 6.11 -43.76
N ASN A 54 -18.86 4.83 -43.35
CA ASN A 54 -19.80 3.85 -43.90
C ASN A 54 -19.93 2.63 -42.97
N SER A 55 -21.10 2.52 -42.33
CA SER A 55 -21.62 1.25 -41.82
C SER A 55 -22.57 0.70 -42.88
N ASN A 56 -22.39 -0.55 -43.29
CA ASN A 56 -23.33 -1.23 -44.18
C ASN A 56 -23.99 -2.41 -43.46
N SER A 57 -25.32 -2.42 -43.51
CA SER A 57 -26.21 -3.51 -43.12
C SER A 57 -27.06 -3.84 -44.34
N GLU A 58 -27.32 -5.11 -44.61
CA GLU A 58 -28.44 -5.56 -45.45
C GLU A 58 -29.27 -6.59 -44.69
N SER A 59 -30.59 -6.49 -44.87
CA SER A 59 -31.63 -7.16 -44.08
C SER A 59 -32.53 -8.03 -44.97
N ASP A 60 -33.57 -8.59 -44.32
CA ASP A 60 -34.84 -9.12 -44.86
C ASP A 60 -34.98 -10.65 -44.68
N THR A 61 -36.12 -11.23 -44.26
CA THR A 61 -37.52 -10.73 -44.19
C THR A 61 -38.35 -11.47 -43.11
N ALA A 62 -39.50 -10.92 -42.71
CA ALA A 62 -40.53 -11.54 -41.83
C ALA A 62 -41.80 -11.95 -42.65
N PRO A 63 -43.04 -12.22 -42.12
CA PRO A 63 -43.55 -12.44 -40.75
C PRO A 63 -44.59 -13.62 -40.60
N THR A 64 -45.28 -13.77 -39.45
CA THR A 64 -46.77 -14.00 -39.28
C THR A 64 -47.19 -14.11 -37.80
N THR A 65 -48.51 -14.04 -37.52
CA THR A 65 -49.14 -13.88 -36.18
C THR A 65 -50.21 -14.96 -35.83
N ASP A 66 -50.65 -14.95 -34.55
CA ASP A 66 -52.02 -15.25 -34.04
C ASP A 66 -52.41 -16.55 -33.26
N THR A 67 -52.47 -16.40 -31.91
CA THR A 67 -53.63 -16.65 -30.99
C THR A 67 -54.08 -18.12 -30.58
N PRO A 68 -55.08 -18.39 -29.68
CA PRO A 68 -54.82 -18.88 -28.30
C PRO A 68 -55.66 -20.10 -27.76
N THR A 69 -55.59 -20.39 -26.44
CA THR A 69 -56.69 -20.72 -25.45
C THR A 69 -56.61 -22.05 -24.63
N THR A 70 -56.60 -21.94 -23.28
CA THR A 70 -57.03 -22.91 -22.20
C THR A 70 -56.44 -24.33 -22.11
N GLY A 71 -56.27 -24.95 -20.93
CA GLY A 71 -56.55 -24.55 -19.53
C GLY A 71 -55.88 -25.51 -18.50
N VAL A 72 -55.70 -25.09 -17.24
CA VAL A 72 -56.44 -25.55 -16.02
C VAL A 72 -56.16 -27.03 -15.64
N SER A 73 -55.69 -27.41 -14.44
CA SER A 73 -55.70 -26.83 -13.07
C SER A 73 -54.35 -27.08 -12.35
N ASP A 74 -53.85 -26.22 -11.44
CA ASP A 74 -54.21 -26.06 -10.00
C ASP A 74 -53.95 -27.33 -9.16
N SER A 75 -53.49 -27.32 -7.90
CA SER A 75 -53.15 -26.28 -6.89
C SER A 75 -52.56 -27.04 -5.66
N ASP A 76 -52.01 -26.48 -4.58
CA ASP A 76 -51.66 -25.14 -4.07
C ASP A 76 -50.55 -25.38 -3.00
N THR A 77 -49.52 -24.54 -2.76
CA THR A 77 -49.53 -23.20 -2.09
C THR A 77 -49.84 -23.37 -0.57
N GLN A 78 -49.15 -22.79 0.43
CA GLN A 78 -48.22 -21.65 0.52
C GLN A 78 -47.48 -21.62 1.89
N GLY A 79 -46.51 -20.69 2.06
CA GLY A 79 -46.30 -19.95 3.32
C GLY A 79 -45.26 -20.52 4.31
N THR A 80 -44.03 -20.00 4.40
CA THR A 80 -43.56 -18.72 5.01
C THR A 80 -43.20 -18.76 6.50
N THR A 81 -41.88 -18.62 6.76
CA THR A 81 -41.20 -17.80 7.79
C THR A 81 -41.21 -18.15 9.30
N ALA A 82 -40.01 -17.93 9.89
CA ALA A 82 -39.71 -17.51 11.27
C ALA A 82 -39.48 -18.56 12.39
N ALA A 83 -38.23 -19.02 12.48
CA ALA A 83 -37.27 -18.77 13.58
C ALA A 83 -37.55 -19.18 15.07
N THR A 84 -36.44 -19.60 15.70
CA THR A 84 -36.08 -19.60 17.15
C THR A 84 -36.45 -20.78 18.08
N THR A 85 -35.39 -21.32 18.69
CA THR A 85 -35.22 -21.74 20.11
C THR A 85 -36.05 -22.86 20.77
N ASP A 86 -35.34 -23.95 21.07
CA ASP A 86 -34.95 -24.37 22.44
C ASP A 86 -35.79 -25.41 23.25
N ALA A 87 -35.03 -26.15 24.06
CA ALA A 87 -35.35 -26.83 25.31
C ALA A 87 -36.16 -28.15 25.37
N THR A 88 -35.41 -29.20 25.73
CA THR A 88 -35.70 -30.19 26.79
C THR A 88 -36.69 -31.37 26.59
N THR A 89 -36.07 -32.56 26.47
CA THR A 89 -36.13 -33.68 27.43
C THR A 89 -37.43 -34.46 27.71
N SER A 90 -37.25 -35.80 27.70
CA SER A 90 -37.82 -36.81 28.63
C SER A 90 -38.89 -37.81 28.11
N THR A 91 -38.39 -38.96 27.65
CA THR A 91 -38.64 -40.33 28.18
C THR A 91 -40.05 -40.93 28.40
N THR A 92 -40.10 -42.27 28.28
CA THR A 92 -41.10 -43.28 28.74
C THR A 92 -42.06 -43.77 27.63
N THR A 93 -41.96 -45.02 27.12
CA THR A 93 -42.34 -46.34 27.70
C THR A 93 -43.83 -46.40 28.09
N ASP A 94 -44.65 -47.41 27.75
CA ASP A 94 -44.36 -48.82 27.43
C ASP A 94 -45.54 -49.53 26.70
N ALA A 95 -45.29 -50.71 26.15
CA ALA A 95 -46.18 -51.87 25.92
C ALA A 95 -47.63 -51.75 25.41
N THR A 96 -47.99 -52.59 24.42
CA THR A 96 -48.94 -53.72 24.61
C THR A 96 -48.84 -54.72 23.44
N SER A 97 -48.78 -56.02 23.76
CA SER A 97 -48.68 -57.14 22.80
C SER A 97 -50.02 -57.82 22.52
N THR A 98 -50.22 -58.40 21.32
CA THR A 98 -50.69 -59.80 21.14
C THR A 98 -50.61 -60.28 19.67
N THR A 99 -49.76 -61.28 19.42
CA THR A 99 -49.97 -62.56 18.66
C THR A 99 -51.13 -62.63 17.64
N THR A 100 -51.03 -63.22 16.43
CA THR A 100 -50.15 -64.25 15.82
C THR A 100 -50.46 -64.32 14.29
N GLU A 101 -49.92 -65.17 13.38
CA GLU A 101 -49.13 -66.43 13.41
C GLU A 101 -47.99 -66.44 12.35
N GLY A 102 -46.83 -67.02 12.71
CA GLY A 102 -45.95 -67.85 11.87
C GLY A 102 -45.45 -67.39 10.48
N VAL A 103 -44.21 -66.89 10.44
CA VAL A 103 -43.28 -67.10 9.31
C VAL A 103 -42.01 -67.77 9.86
N THR A 104 -41.40 -68.65 9.08
CA THR A 104 -40.13 -69.30 9.44
C THR A 104 -38.97 -68.33 9.25
N GLU A 105 -38.24 -68.03 10.33
CA GLU A 105 -36.94 -67.35 10.27
C GLU A 105 -36.03 -68.09 9.28
N ALA A 106 -35.60 -67.41 8.21
CA ALA A 106 -34.42 -67.83 7.48
C ALA A 106 -33.19 -67.61 8.38
N SER A 107 -32.12 -68.37 8.14
CA SER A 107 -30.83 -67.95 8.70
C SER A 107 -30.31 -66.78 7.84
N PRO A 108 -29.66 -65.76 8.44
CA PRO A 108 -28.97 -64.75 7.65
C PRO A 108 -27.99 -65.45 6.70
N GLU A 109 -27.98 -65.02 5.44
CA GLU A 109 -27.27 -65.65 4.32
C GLU A 109 -26.57 -64.52 3.56
N CYS A 110 -25.24 -64.50 3.67
CA CYS A 110 -24.40 -63.46 3.09
C CYS A 110 -24.54 -63.41 1.56
N GLY A 111 -24.38 -62.22 0.99
CA GLY A 111 -24.41 -62.02 -0.45
C GLY A 111 -25.81 -62.05 -1.07
N ASN A 112 -26.85 -61.78 -0.28
CA ASN A 112 -28.23 -61.72 -0.76
C ASN A 112 -28.66 -60.30 -1.19
N GLY A 113 -27.86 -59.29 -0.83
CA GLY A 113 -28.08 -57.87 -1.11
C GLY A 113 -28.86 -57.14 0.00
N VAL A 114 -29.05 -57.77 1.16
CA VAL A 114 -29.76 -57.22 2.31
C VAL A 114 -29.04 -57.63 3.58
N GLN A 115 -28.47 -56.65 4.28
CA GLN A 115 -27.82 -56.83 5.58
C GLN A 115 -28.85 -57.22 6.65
N GLU A 116 -28.82 -58.48 7.10
CA GLU A 116 -29.77 -59.06 8.05
C GLU A 116 -29.07 -59.71 9.27
N GLY A 117 -29.73 -59.67 10.45
CA GLY A 117 -29.24 -60.34 11.65
C GLY A 117 -27.96 -59.72 12.26
N ASN A 118 -26.82 -60.38 12.09
CA ASN A 118 -25.52 -60.00 12.67
C ASN A 118 -24.44 -59.71 11.61
N GLU A 119 -24.84 -59.56 10.36
CA GLU A 119 -23.95 -59.30 9.22
C GLU A 119 -23.37 -57.87 9.34
N GLU A 120 -22.04 -57.72 9.21
CA GLU A 120 -21.37 -56.41 9.26
C GLU A 120 -21.49 -55.66 7.91
N CYS A 121 -21.70 -56.41 6.83
CA CYS A 121 -21.89 -55.97 5.45
C CYS A 121 -22.75 -57.02 4.69
N ASP A 122 -23.33 -56.66 3.55
CA ASP A 122 -23.79 -57.57 2.49
C ASP A 122 -23.75 -56.78 1.17
N ASP A 123 -22.95 -57.23 0.20
CA ASP A 123 -22.74 -56.55 -1.09
C ASP A 123 -23.52 -57.18 -2.27
N GLY A 124 -24.36 -58.18 -1.98
CA GLY A 124 -25.11 -58.94 -2.98
C GLY A 124 -24.33 -60.07 -3.65
N ASN A 125 -23.17 -60.47 -3.13
CA ASN A 125 -22.42 -61.60 -3.64
C ASN A 125 -21.54 -62.36 -2.59
N ASP A 126 -20.89 -63.44 -3.05
CA ASP A 126 -20.16 -64.44 -2.24
C ASP A 126 -18.65 -64.48 -2.63
N VAL A 127 -18.13 -63.39 -3.22
CA VAL A 127 -16.70 -63.21 -3.49
C VAL A 127 -16.01 -62.77 -2.19
N ALA A 128 -14.69 -62.90 -2.16
CA ALA A 128 -13.87 -62.51 -1.03
C ALA A 128 -12.87 -61.45 -1.49
N GLY A 129 -12.74 -60.37 -0.72
CA GLY A 129 -11.83 -59.26 -1.01
C GLY A 129 -12.42 -58.14 -1.88
N ASP A 130 -13.74 -58.00 -1.92
CA ASP A 130 -14.49 -56.90 -2.55
C ASP A 130 -15.26 -56.04 -1.52
N GLY A 131 -14.75 -55.98 -0.28
CA GLY A 131 -15.27 -55.15 0.83
C GLY A 131 -16.19 -55.91 1.79
N CYS A 132 -16.78 -57.03 1.36
CA CYS A 132 -17.50 -57.96 2.25
C CYS A 132 -17.00 -59.39 2.06
N GLU A 133 -16.59 -60.07 3.14
CA GLU A 133 -16.25 -61.49 3.06
C GLU A 133 -17.53 -62.35 2.96
N PRO A 134 -17.46 -63.60 2.42
CA PRO A 134 -18.57 -64.57 2.44
C PRO A 134 -19.02 -65.02 3.85
N ALA A 135 -18.41 -64.48 4.90
CA ALA A 135 -18.81 -64.61 6.29
C ALA A 135 -19.58 -63.39 6.82
N CYS A 136 -19.86 -62.40 5.96
CA CYS A 136 -20.45 -61.10 6.25
C CYS A 136 -19.69 -60.34 7.36
N THR A 137 -18.36 -60.35 7.22
CA THR A 137 -17.41 -59.55 7.99
C THR A 137 -16.70 -58.60 7.05
N ILE A 138 -16.47 -57.36 7.48
CA ILE A 138 -15.72 -56.38 6.68
C ILE A 138 -14.23 -56.76 6.74
N THR A 139 -13.62 -57.00 5.57
CA THR A 139 -12.16 -56.98 5.41
C THR A 139 -11.82 -55.73 4.63
N ALA A 140 -11.19 -54.75 5.28
CA ALA A 140 -10.68 -53.57 4.59
C ALA A 140 -9.61 -53.95 3.56
N VAL A 141 -9.76 -53.51 2.31
CA VAL A 141 -8.85 -53.83 1.20
C VAL A 141 -8.12 -52.58 0.72
N CYS A 142 -7.08 -52.22 1.47
CA CYS A 142 -6.20 -51.09 1.17
C CYS A 142 -5.71 -51.09 -0.28
N GLY A 143 -5.87 -49.94 -0.93
CA GLY A 143 -5.48 -49.66 -2.31
C GLY A 143 -6.55 -49.98 -3.34
N ASN A 144 -7.83 -49.92 -2.97
CA ASN A 144 -8.96 -50.16 -3.88
C ASN A 144 -9.64 -48.88 -4.39
N GLY A 145 -9.27 -47.72 -3.84
CA GLY A 145 -9.78 -46.39 -4.16
C GLY A 145 -10.99 -45.97 -3.33
N THR A 146 -11.32 -46.72 -2.27
CA THR A 146 -12.49 -46.49 -1.41
C THR A 146 -12.11 -46.67 0.06
N VAL A 147 -12.23 -45.61 0.86
CA VAL A 147 -11.95 -45.71 2.31
C VAL A 147 -12.99 -46.58 3.01
N GLU A 148 -12.57 -47.76 3.47
CA GLU A 148 -13.40 -48.77 4.13
C GLU A 148 -13.34 -48.67 5.67
N LEU A 149 -14.23 -49.38 6.38
CA LEU A 149 -14.32 -49.31 7.84
C LEU A 149 -13.12 -50.01 8.50
N GLY A 150 -12.09 -49.22 8.80
CA GLY A 150 -10.83 -49.67 9.39
C GLY A 150 -9.62 -48.89 8.88
N GLU A 151 -9.79 -48.20 7.76
CA GLU A 151 -8.76 -47.40 7.09
C GLU A 151 -8.83 -45.94 7.52
N ALA A 152 -7.68 -45.27 7.46
CA ALA A 152 -7.54 -43.82 7.64
C ALA A 152 -7.58 -43.07 6.30
N CYS A 153 -7.24 -43.76 5.20
CA CYS A 153 -7.15 -43.27 3.83
C CYS A 153 -7.19 -44.47 2.86
N ASP A 154 -7.37 -44.21 1.56
CA ASP A 154 -7.10 -45.15 0.46
C ASP A 154 -6.90 -44.28 -0.80
N ASP A 155 -5.74 -44.41 -1.46
CA ASP A 155 -5.35 -43.65 -2.65
C ASP A 155 -5.46 -44.46 -3.97
N GLY A 156 -6.03 -45.66 -3.90
CA GLY A 156 -6.14 -46.58 -5.03
C GLY A 156 -4.90 -47.45 -5.27
N ASN A 157 -3.92 -47.46 -4.37
CA ASN A 157 -2.77 -48.35 -4.48
C ASN A 157 -2.14 -48.79 -3.12
N THR A 158 -1.00 -49.48 -3.16
CA THR A 158 -0.30 -50.04 -1.98
C THR A 158 1.21 -49.82 -2.03
N GLU A 159 1.64 -48.75 -2.73
CA GLU A 159 2.95 -48.15 -2.53
C GLU A 159 2.96 -47.39 -1.19
N ASP A 160 4.10 -46.82 -0.81
CA ASP A 160 4.33 -46.33 0.56
C ASP A 160 5.09 -45.00 0.44
N GLY A 161 4.44 -43.88 0.79
CA GLY A 161 5.00 -42.52 0.71
C GLY A 161 4.29 -41.57 -0.26
N ASP A 162 3.13 -41.99 -0.76
CA ASP A 162 2.08 -41.25 -1.45
C ASP A 162 0.97 -40.82 -0.46
N GLU A 163 -0.23 -40.46 -0.93
CA GLU A 163 -1.30 -39.89 -0.10
C GLU A 163 -1.76 -40.83 1.06
N CYS A 164 -1.52 -42.14 0.94
CA CYS A 164 -1.81 -43.13 1.96
C CYS A 164 -0.62 -44.08 2.23
N SER A 165 -0.56 -44.68 3.43
CA SER A 165 0.41 -45.74 3.72
C SER A 165 -0.01 -47.07 3.09
N ALA A 166 0.96 -47.95 2.80
CA ALA A 166 0.69 -49.27 2.20
C ALA A 166 -0.15 -50.24 3.07
N ASP A 167 -0.49 -49.84 4.30
CA ASP A 167 -1.41 -50.53 5.22
C ASP A 167 -2.70 -49.74 5.50
N CYS A 168 -2.88 -48.59 4.85
CA CYS A 168 -4.00 -47.65 4.97
C CYS A 168 -4.29 -47.16 6.41
N LEU A 169 -3.31 -47.25 7.32
CA LEU A 169 -3.44 -46.79 8.70
C LEU A 169 -2.97 -45.34 8.91
N THR A 170 -2.22 -44.77 7.97
CA THR A 170 -1.66 -43.43 8.05
C THR A 170 -1.90 -42.68 6.75
N ALA A 171 -2.71 -41.61 6.79
CA ALA A 171 -2.74 -40.64 5.71
C ALA A 171 -1.44 -39.84 5.74
N THR A 172 -0.79 -39.70 4.59
CA THR A 172 0.31 -38.75 4.41
C THR A 172 -0.32 -37.51 3.75
N PRO A 173 -0.43 -36.37 4.44
CA PRO A 173 -0.83 -35.14 3.76
C PRO A 173 0.20 -34.87 2.66
N GLN A 174 -0.23 -34.87 1.40
CA GLN A 174 0.53 -34.16 0.37
C GLN A 174 0.61 -32.71 0.83
N GLN A 175 1.82 -32.16 0.94
CA GLN A 175 1.99 -30.72 1.06
C GLN A 175 1.65 -30.15 -0.31
N ASP A 176 0.46 -29.59 -0.45
CA ASP A 176 -0.10 -29.19 -1.74
C ASP A 176 0.25 -27.72 -1.99
N CYS A 177 1.55 -27.47 -2.09
CA CYS A 177 2.14 -26.14 -2.23
C CYS A 177 1.41 -25.32 -3.30
N GLY A 178 1.06 -24.09 -2.95
CA GLY A 178 0.39 -23.16 -3.85
C GLY A 178 -1.13 -23.28 -3.86
N ASN A 179 -1.73 -23.81 -2.81
CA ASN A 179 -3.18 -23.86 -2.65
C ASN A 179 -3.77 -22.54 -2.07
N GLY A 180 -2.91 -21.67 -1.54
CA GLY A 180 -3.25 -20.38 -0.92
C GLY A 180 -3.49 -20.47 0.59
N SER A 181 -3.09 -21.55 1.25
CA SER A 181 -3.24 -21.77 2.70
C SER A 181 -2.10 -22.61 3.25
N VAL A 182 -1.39 -22.10 4.27
CA VAL A 182 -0.33 -22.84 4.96
C VAL A 182 -0.95 -23.89 5.89
N GLU A 183 -0.74 -25.17 5.58
CA GLU A 183 -1.23 -26.32 6.35
C GLU A 183 -0.07 -27.08 7.02
N ASP A 184 -0.20 -27.54 8.27
CA ASP A 184 0.86 -28.35 8.92
C ASP A 184 1.11 -29.64 8.09
N PRO A 185 2.27 -29.81 7.42
CA PRO A 185 3.62 -29.47 7.89
C PRO A 185 4.39 -28.41 7.06
N GLU A 186 3.70 -27.65 6.21
CA GLU A 186 4.23 -26.61 5.32
C GLU A 186 4.91 -25.48 6.10
N GLN A 187 5.95 -24.86 5.50
CA GLN A 187 6.62 -23.70 6.10
C GLN A 187 6.06 -22.39 5.54
N CYS A 188 5.56 -22.43 4.31
CA CYS A 188 4.99 -21.33 3.54
C CYS A 188 4.00 -21.89 2.51
N ASP A 189 3.18 -21.00 1.96
CA ASP A 189 2.35 -21.17 0.76
C ASP A 189 2.03 -19.74 0.27
N ASP A 190 2.28 -19.46 -1.01
CA ASP A 190 2.04 -18.17 -1.67
C ASP A 190 0.95 -18.25 -2.76
N GLY A 191 0.20 -19.35 -2.80
CA GLY A 191 -0.83 -19.60 -3.80
C GLY A 191 -0.32 -20.04 -5.17
N ASN A 192 0.96 -20.39 -5.32
CA ASN A 192 1.48 -20.98 -6.55
C ASN A 192 2.66 -21.98 -6.38
N GLN A 193 3.28 -22.40 -7.49
CA GLN A 193 4.37 -23.41 -7.55
C GLN A 193 5.54 -22.97 -8.46
N GLU A 194 5.67 -21.66 -8.73
CA GLU A 194 6.91 -21.14 -9.28
C GLU A 194 7.98 -21.16 -8.16
N PRO A 195 9.27 -21.43 -8.45
CA PRO A 195 10.31 -21.42 -7.43
C PRO A 195 10.97 -20.04 -7.30
N GLY A 196 11.35 -19.67 -6.07
CA GLY A 196 12.10 -18.45 -5.79
C GLY A 196 11.25 -17.19 -5.67
N ASP A 197 9.95 -17.30 -5.41
CA ASP A 197 9.04 -16.18 -5.13
C ASP A 197 8.61 -16.05 -3.66
N GLY A 198 9.28 -16.80 -2.77
CA GLY A 198 9.10 -16.77 -1.32
C GLY A 198 8.83 -18.15 -0.73
N CYS A 199 8.15 -19.01 -1.49
CA CYS A 199 8.01 -20.43 -1.18
C CYS A 199 8.54 -21.31 -2.31
N GLU A 200 9.38 -22.29 -1.99
CA GLU A 200 9.76 -23.32 -2.95
C GLU A 200 8.60 -24.31 -3.16
N PRO A 201 8.50 -24.98 -4.33
CA PRO A 201 7.47 -25.97 -4.61
C PRO A 201 7.49 -27.24 -3.72
N ASP A 202 8.37 -27.30 -2.72
CA ASP A 202 8.40 -28.30 -1.65
C ASP A 202 7.97 -27.74 -0.27
N CYS A 203 7.27 -26.60 -0.27
CA CYS A 203 6.75 -25.87 0.88
C CYS A 203 7.83 -25.42 1.88
N THR A 204 9.08 -25.28 1.43
CA THR A 204 10.17 -24.69 2.21
C THR A 204 10.40 -23.24 1.81
N PHE A 205 10.82 -22.38 2.73
CA PHE A 205 11.13 -20.99 2.41
C PHE A 205 12.25 -20.91 1.35
N SER A 206 12.08 -20.02 0.37
CA SER A 206 13.10 -19.76 -0.65
C SER A 206 14.47 -19.41 -0.04
N PRO A 207 15.59 -19.80 -0.68
CA PRO A 207 16.92 -19.40 -0.25
C PRO A 207 17.09 -17.89 -0.39
N VAL A 208 17.53 -17.24 0.69
CA VAL A 208 17.84 -15.79 0.74
C VAL A 208 18.70 -15.32 -0.45
N GLU A 209 18.15 -14.49 -1.34
CA GLU A 209 18.79 -13.96 -2.56
C GLU A 209 18.54 -12.44 -2.76
N CYS A 210 19.23 -11.63 -1.95
CA CYS A 210 19.24 -10.17 -2.06
C CYS A 210 19.46 -9.65 -3.50
N GLY A 211 18.55 -8.77 -3.93
CA GLY A 211 18.46 -8.12 -5.22
C GLY A 211 17.44 -8.75 -6.17
N ASN A 212 16.57 -9.66 -5.70
CA ASN A 212 15.62 -10.38 -6.55
C ASN A 212 14.22 -9.74 -6.62
N GLY A 213 13.87 -8.86 -5.69
CA GLY A 213 12.60 -8.14 -5.61
C GLY A 213 11.63 -8.72 -4.60
N ILE A 214 12.09 -9.58 -3.69
CA ILE A 214 11.26 -10.36 -2.77
C ILE A 214 11.96 -10.46 -1.41
N LYS A 215 11.36 -9.84 -0.40
CA LYS A 215 11.94 -9.76 0.95
C LYS A 215 11.77 -11.06 1.73
N GLU A 216 12.80 -11.91 1.71
CA GLU A 216 12.71 -13.27 2.25
C GLU A 216 12.90 -13.36 3.77
N ARG A 217 12.53 -14.53 4.31
CA ARG A 217 12.64 -14.83 5.74
C ARG A 217 14.11 -14.93 6.20
N GLY A 218 14.65 -13.79 6.60
CA GLY A 218 16.02 -13.67 7.13
C GLY A 218 16.74 -12.42 6.64
N GLU A 219 16.18 -11.78 5.62
CA GLU A 219 16.63 -10.50 5.09
C GLU A 219 16.19 -9.34 6.00
N GLN A 220 16.91 -8.22 5.92
CA GLN A 220 16.53 -6.97 6.57
C GLN A 220 15.96 -5.95 5.57
N CYS A 221 16.34 -6.09 4.30
CA CYS A 221 15.86 -5.35 3.14
C CYS A 221 16.02 -6.26 1.92
N ASP A 222 15.19 -6.03 0.91
CA ASP A 222 15.44 -6.36 -0.48
C ASP A 222 14.99 -5.18 -1.33
N ASP A 223 15.77 -4.82 -2.35
CA ASP A 223 15.47 -3.70 -3.24
C ASP A 223 15.51 -4.10 -4.73
N GLY A 224 15.37 -5.39 -5.05
CA GLY A 224 15.18 -5.87 -6.43
C GLY A 224 16.30 -5.57 -7.42
N ASN A 225 17.52 -5.27 -6.95
CA ASN A 225 18.64 -4.98 -7.83
C ASN A 225 20.02 -5.38 -7.26
N GLU A 226 21.04 -5.42 -8.12
CA GLU A 226 22.42 -5.78 -7.73
C GLU A 226 23.28 -4.58 -7.25
N VAL A 227 22.71 -3.42 -6.88
CA VAL A 227 23.47 -2.27 -6.37
C VAL A 227 23.75 -2.43 -4.87
N ASN A 228 24.96 -2.04 -4.46
CA ASN A 228 25.48 -2.30 -3.12
C ASN A 228 25.45 -1.05 -2.24
N GLY A 229 24.26 -0.53 -1.96
CA GLY A 229 24.04 0.65 -1.13
C GLY A 229 24.46 1.97 -1.80
N GLY A 230 23.60 2.99 -1.73
CA GLY A 230 23.92 4.29 -2.31
C GLY A 230 22.87 5.38 -2.12
N PRO A 231 22.93 6.47 -2.91
CA PRO A 231 21.82 7.39 -3.05
C PRO A 231 20.65 6.65 -3.70
N GLN A 232 19.47 6.66 -3.05
CA GLN A 232 18.25 6.00 -3.53
C GLN A 232 18.32 4.46 -3.65
N ASP A 233 19.35 3.87 -3.05
CA ASP A 233 19.56 2.43 -2.85
C ASP A 233 19.89 2.25 -1.36
N PHE A 234 19.03 1.52 -0.65
CA PHE A 234 19.10 1.35 0.80
C PHE A 234 19.42 -0.08 1.21
N CYS A 235 19.74 -0.96 0.26
CA CYS A 235 20.10 -2.34 0.55
C CYS A 235 21.50 -2.65 0.06
N LEU A 236 22.28 -3.34 0.89
CA LEU A 236 23.54 -3.93 0.45
C LEU A 236 23.25 -5.33 -0.08
N ASN A 237 23.96 -5.83 -1.11
CA ASN A 237 23.85 -7.20 -1.68
C ASN A 237 24.20 -8.36 -0.69
N ASN A 238 24.16 -8.10 0.61
CA ASN A 238 24.17 -9.07 1.70
C ASN A 238 22.89 -8.97 2.56
N CYS A 239 21.79 -8.43 2.00
CA CYS A 239 20.47 -8.25 2.63
C CYS A 239 20.54 -7.54 3.99
N THR A 240 21.36 -6.48 4.06
CA THR A 240 21.45 -5.59 5.23
C THR A 240 21.33 -4.12 4.83
N PRO A 241 20.67 -3.26 5.63
CA PRO A 241 20.40 -1.89 5.19
C PRO A 241 21.68 -1.08 5.03
N PHE A 242 21.75 -0.28 3.99
CA PHE A 242 22.85 0.62 3.71
C PHE A 242 22.79 1.83 4.65
N PHE A 243 23.80 1.94 5.52
CA PHE A 243 24.02 3.14 6.33
C PHE A 243 25.28 3.88 5.87
N PRO A 244 25.19 5.18 5.53
CA PRO A 244 26.34 5.94 5.04
C PRO A 244 27.37 6.16 6.16
N ALA A 245 28.60 5.70 5.91
CA ALA A 245 29.70 5.76 6.89
C ALA A 245 30.07 7.18 7.40
N ASN A 246 29.58 8.24 6.74
CA ASN A 246 29.73 9.63 7.16
C ASN A 246 28.40 10.39 6.96
N CYS A 247 27.33 9.95 7.63
CA CYS A 247 26.08 10.70 7.65
C CYS A 247 26.29 12.16 8.13
N GLN A 248 25.59 13.12 7.51
CA GLN A 248 25.57 14.53 7.97
C GLN A 248 24.15 15.07 8.20
N ALA A 249 23.16 14.18 8.35
CA ALA A 249 21.88 14.57 8.93
C ALA A 249 22.12 15.18 10.33
N PRO A 250 21.56 16.36 10.65
CA PRO A 250 21.74 16.97 11.96
C PRO A 250 21.21 16.08 13.09
N ALA A 251 22.03 15.83 14.11
CA ALA A 251 21.64 15.04 15.28
C ALA A 251 20.68 15.79 16.23
N ASP A 252 20.71 17.12 16.21
CA ASP A 252 19.84 18.01 16.97
C ASP A 252 19.22 19.03 16.00
N TYR A 253 18.00 19.50 16.27
CA TYR A 253 17.32 20.55 15.50
C TYR A 253 17.02 21.79 16.36
N VAL A 254 17.02 22.97 15.73
CA VAL A 254 16.56 24.21 16.36
C VAL A 254 15.04 24.22 16.41
N VAL A 255 14.49 24.24 17.62
CA VAL A 255 13.07 24.49 17.90
C VAL A 255 12.71 25.96 17.59
N CYS A 256 11.71 26.20 16.72
CA CYS A 256 11.34 27.54 16.23
C CYS A 256 9.84 27.88 16.31
N ASP A 257 9.03 26.92 16.71
CA ASP A 257 7.59 26.97 16.97
C ASP A 257 7.24 27.44 18.40
N ASN A 258 8.22 27.43 19.31
CA ASN A 258 8.15 27.82 20.72
C ASN A 258 7.76 29.28 21.05
N THR A 259 7.20 30.01 20.08
CA THR A 259 6.74 31.39 20.25
C THR A 259 5.22 31.47 20.05
N PRO A 260 4.47 32.18 20.92
CA PRO A 260 3.01 32.31 20.76
C PRO A 260 2.56 32.89 19.40
N GLN A 261 3.45 33.60 18.70
CA GLN A 261 3.24 34.13 17.37
C GLN A 261 3.05 33.03 16.31
N VAL A 262 3.70 31.87 16.46
CA VAL A 262 3.60 30.77 15.50
C VAL A 262 2.20 30.14 15.49
N ILE A 263 1.58 30.05 16.67
CA ILE A 263 0.18 29.60 16.83
C ILE A 263 -0.83 30.67 16.36
N SER A 264 -0.56 31.95 16.65
CA SER A 264 -1.57 33.01 16.53
C SER A 264 -1.53 33.84 15.25
N ASP A 265 -0.38 33.93 14.54
CA ASP A 265 -0.29 34.70 13.29
C ASP A 265 -0.60 33.84 12.06
N LYS A 266 -1.87 33.85 11.67
CA LYS A 266 -2.36 33.21 10.44
C LYS A 266 -1.96 33.90 9.14
N ASN A 267 -1.34 35.08 9.19
CA ASN A 267 -0.88 35.79 7.99
C ASN A 267 0.51 35.32 7.56
N ASP A 268 1.37 34.96 8.53
CA ASP A 268 2.63 34.28 8.25
C ASP A 268 2.38 32.78 8.02
N LYS A 269 2.10 32.42 6.76
CA LYS A 269 1.90 31.02 6.34
C LYS A 269 3.14 30.14 6.59
N THR A 270 4.34 30.71 6.75
CA THR A 270 5.54 29.91 7.09
C THR A 270 5.47 29.31 8.50
N ASN A 271 4.52 29.74 9.33
CA ASN A 271 4.23 29.10 10.61
C ASN A 271 3.78 27.64 10.46
N MET A 272 3.22 27.25 9.30
CA MET A 272 2.92 25.84 9.00
C MET A 272 4.21 25.00 8.97
N LEU A 273 5.25 25.49 8.30
CA LEU A 273 6.56 24.83 8.25
C LEU A 273 7.24 24.80 9.62
N LYS A 274 7.18 25.90 10.38
CA LYS A 274 7.78 25.97 11.73
C LYS A 274 7.17 24.93 12.67
N ALA A 275 5.85 24.73 12.58
CA ALA A 275 5.09 23.71 13.30
C ALA A 275 5.24 22.28 12.74
N MET A 276 6.19 22.07 11.83
CA MET A 276 6.67 20.75 11.41
C MET A 276 8.19 20.62 11.67
N GLY A 277 8.78 21.53 12.47
CA GLY A 277 10.21 21.62 12.72
C GLY A 277 11.07 22.18 11.58
N ILE A 278 10.46 22.78 10.57
CA ILE A 278 11.14 23.36 9.40
C ILE A 278 11.39 24.84 9.66
N CYS A 279 12.56 25.13 10.23
CA CYS A 279 12.81 26.39 10.92
C CYS A 279 13.56 27.48 10.15
N ASN A 280 14.28 27.15 9.06
CA ASN A 280 14.94 28.12 8.16
C ASN A 280 15.77 29.23 8.85
N VAL A 281 16.46 28.90 9.96
CA VAL A 281 17.24 29.87 10.78
C VAL A 281 18.71 29.49 10.97
N ALA A 282 19.05 28.21 10.88
CA ALA A 282 20.37 27.70 11.24
C ALA A 282 20.79 26.56 10.28
N PRO A 283 21.60 26.85 9.24
CA PRO A 283 21.86 25.91 8.14
C PRO A 283 22.49 24.56 8.50
N ASN A 284 23.02 24.40 9.71
CA ASN A 284 23.67 23.16 10.14
C ASN A 284 22.75 22.27 11.01
N ASN A 285 21.59 22.77 11.44
CA ASN A 285 20.68 22.12 12.39
C ASN A 285 19.24 22.65 12.28
N SER A 286 18.82 22.95 11.05
CA SER A 286 17.42 23.17 10.68
C SER A 286 17.26 22.92 9.19
N VAL A 287 16.05 22.52 8.77
CA VAL A 287 15.75 22.40 7.34
C VAL A 287 15.63 23.82 6.75
N ILE A 288 16.41 24.06 5.68
CA ILE A 288 16.52 25.35 5.01
C ILE A 288 15.67 25.31 3.75
N THR A 289 14.55 26.04 3.79
CA THR A 289 13.56 26.02 2.72
C THR A 289 13.53 27.28 1.87
N SER A 290 13.05 27.12 0.65
CA SER A 290 12.73 28.20 -0.28
C SER A 290 11.46 27.87 -1.05
N ASP A 291 10.98 28.83 -1.86
CA ASP A 291 9.85 28.63 -2.77
C ASP A 291 8.59 28.01 -2.12
N PHE A 292 8.28 28.43 -0.88
CA PHE A 292 7.12 27.92 -0.15
C PHE A 292 5.82 28.37 -0.83
N GLN A 293 5.06 27.39 -1.33
CA GLN A 293 3.76 27.56 -1.96
C GLN A 293 2.65 27.07 -1.03
N HIS A 294 1.51 27.74 -1.06
CA HIS A 294 0.31 27.38 -0.28
C HIS A 294 -0.92 27.89 -1.02
N SER A 295 -1.79 26.99 -1.48
CA SER A 295 -2.86 27.34 -2.43
C SER A 295 -4.22 27.67 -1.80
N ASN A 296 -4.32 27.63 -0.48
CA ASN A 296 -5.61 27.75 0.21
C ASN A 296 -5.90 29.20 0.64
N PRO A 297 -7.05 29.78 0.27
CA PRO A 297 -7.44 31.11 0.74
C PRO A 297 -8.00 31.07 2.17
N VAL A 298 -8.45 29.91 2.64
CA VAL A 298 -9.17 29.75 3.92
C VAL A 298 -8.19 29.51 5.07
N ASN A 299 -8.44 30.14 6.22
CA ASN A 299 -7.62 30.03 7.44
C ASN A 299 -8.23 29.10 8.52
N LYS A 300 -9.24 28.33 8.14
CA LYS A 300 -9.95 27.37 9.00
C LYS A 300 -9.51 25.92 8.76
N SER A 301 -9.20 25.59 7.50
CA SER A 301 -8.74 24.27 7.04
C SER A 301 -7.32 23.88 7.51
N TRP A 302 -6.71 24.68 8.38
CA TRP A 302 -5.43 24.38 9.02
C TRP A 302 -5.30 25.09 10.36
N GLN A 303 -4.61 24.47 11.32
CA GLN A 303 -4.24 25.04 12.63
C GLN A 303 -2.79 24.75 12.98
N VAL A 304 -2.20 25.60 13.82
CA VAL A 304 -0.94 25.29 14.50
C VAL A 304 -1.27 25.21 15.98
N ALA A 305 -0.96 24.08 16.62
CA ALA A 305 -1.54 23.74 17.91
C ALA A 305 -0.52 23.04 18.83
N LYS A 306 -0.65 23.28 20.15
CA LYS A 306 0.09 22.58 21.21
C LYS A 306 -0.55 21.25 21.62
N GLY A 307 -1.57 20.82 20.88
CA GLY A 307 -2.38 19.67 21.24
C GLY A 307 -3.71 19.63 20.52
N TYR A 308 -4.23 18.41 20.37
CA TYR A 308 -5.52 18.14 19.74
C TYR A 308 -6.32 17.14 20.58
N GLY A 309 -7.63 17.37 20.68
CA GLY A 309 -8.49 16.59 21.57
C GLY A 309 -8.26 16.87 23.06
N THR A 310 -9.06 16.23 23.91
CA THR A 310 -9.05 16.42 25.37
C THR A 310 -8.35 15.31 26.14
N TYR A 311 -8.20 14.13 25.54
CA TYR A 311 -7.67 12.94 26.21
C TYR A 311 -6.23 13.12 26.73
N MET A 312 -5.98 12.61 27.93
CA MET A 312 -4.70 12.69 28.62
C MET A 312 -4.35 11.30 29.15
N PHE A 313 -3.16 10.81 28.83
CA PHE A 313 -2.67 9.48 29.23
C PHE A 313 -1.37 9.59 30.02
N ASP A 314 -1.07 8.54 30.78
CA ASP A 314 0.19 8.38 31.50
C ASP A 314 1.04 7.38 30.70
N HIS A 315 2.08 7.88 30.04
CA HIS A 315 2.86 7.10 29.07
C HIS A 315 3.81 6.09 29.75
N ASP A 316 4.40 6.45 30.90
CA ASP A 316 5.32 5.59 31.63
C ASP A 316 4.68 4.90 32.86
N ASN A 317 3.43 5.24 33.18
CA ASN A 317 2.66 4.70 34.31
C ASN A 317 3.37 4.95 35.65
N ASP A 318 4.21 6.00 35.73
CA ASP A 318 4.75 6.55 36.97
C ASP A 318 3.86 7.70 37.44
N PRO A 319 3.16 7.56 38.59
CA PRO A 319 2.30 8.62 39.15
C PRO A 319 3.01 9.92 39.54
N GLN A 320 4.32 10.06 39.31
CA GLN A 320 5.09 11.31 39.45
C GLN A 320 5.28 12.05 38.13
N THR A 321 5.08 11.41 36.99
CA THR A 321 5.15 12.01 35.66
C THR A 321 3.81 12.69 35.33
N PRO A 322 3.79 13.93 34.79
CA PRO A 322 2.53 14.54 34.37
C PRO A 322 1.95 13.80 33.17
N ASN A 323 0.65 13.48 33.21
CA ASN A 323 -0.08 12.96 32.06
C ASN A 323 0.18 13.84 30.81
N GLN A 324 0.42 13.21 29.68
CA GLN A 324 0.59 13.85 28.38
C GLN A 324 -0.71 13.78 27.59
N ARG A 325 -0.89 14.70 26.63
CA ARG A 325 -2.00 14.62 25.68
C ARG A 325 -1.63 13.63 24.59
N LEU A 326 -2.58 12.78 24.18
CA LEU A 326 -2.37 11.80 23.10
C LEU A 326 -1.79 12.47 21.85
N TYR A 327 -2.56 13.36 21.23
CA TYR A 327 -2.08 14.22 20.17
C TYR A 327 -1.41 15.45 20.79
N SER A 328 -0.10 15.35 21.01
CA SER A 328 0.80 16.41 21.47
C SER A 328 1.98 16.58 20.49
N PRO A 329 2.70 17.72 20.53
CA PRO A 329 3.86 17.93 19.66
C PRO A 329 4.91 16.83 19.87
N ARG A 330 5.36 16.27 18.75
CA ARG A 330 6.38 15.23 18.61
C ARG A 330 7.78 15.81 18.70
N GLU A 331 7.89 17.07 18.30
CA GLU A 331 9.04 17.91 18.56
C GLU A 331 8.60 19.27 19.11
N GLY A 332 9.56 20.09 19.53
CA GLY A 332 9.30 21.49 19.87
C GLY A 332 8.17 21.73 20.88
N ASP A 333 7.16 22.46 20.44
CA ASP A 333 6.19 23.19 21.26
C ASP A 333 4.78 23.27 20.61
N ALA A 334 4.63 22.99 19.29
CA ALA A 334 3.40 22.96 18.50
C ALA A 334 3.54 22.19 17.15
N PHE A 335 2.48 21.46 16.76
CA PHE A 335 2.37 20.76 15.46
C PHE A 335 1.39 21.45 14.48
N LEU A 336 1.45 21.07 13.20
CA LEU A 336 0.49 21.47 12.17
C LEU A 336 -0.72 20.51 12.15
N ILE A 337 -1.91 21.07 11.97
CA ILE A 337 -3.13 20.32 11.61
C ILE A 337 -3.63 20.88 10.27
N ILE A 338 -4.01 20.02 9.34
CA ILE A 338 -4.74 20.36 8.11
C ILE A 338 -6.03 19.53 8.04
N SER A 339 -7.08 20.04 7.41
CA SER A 339 -8.34 19.29 7.23
C SER A 339 -9.14 19.85 6.07
N ASN A 340 -9.69 18.98 5.23
CA ASN A 340 -10.68 19.34 4.21
C ASN A 340 -11.98 19.93 4.82
N GLY A 341 -12.19 19.85 6.13
CA GLY A 341 -13.25 20.54 6.86
C GLY A 341 -12.88 21.92 7.46
N ASP A 342 -13.72 22.39 8.39
CA ASP A 342 -13.47 23.57 9.24
C ASP A 342 -12.83 23.12 10.57
N ILE A 343 -11.57 23.50 10.86
CA ILE A 343 -10.96 23.27 12.18
C ILE A 343 -11.09 24.53 13.06
N VAL A 344 -11.56 24.38 14.30
CA VAL A 344 -11.64 25.49 15.26
C VAL A 344 -10.27 26.05 15.63
N ALA A 345 -10.22 27.35 15.93
CA ALA A 345 -8.99 27.98 16.39
C ALA A 345 -8.56 27.42 17.77
N PRO A 346 -7.25 27.25 18.02
CA PRO A 346 -6.74 26.86 19.32
C PRO A 346 -7.23 27.76 20.46
N ASN A 347 -7.45 27.16 21.64
CA ASN A 347 -7.86 27.86 22.85
C ASN A 347 -6.70 28.69 23.48
N ALA A 348 -6.90 29.25 24.68
CA ALA A 348 -5.90 30.08 25.35
C ALA A 348 -4.62 29.31 25.73
N GLU A 349 -4.73 28.00 25.90
CA GLU A 349 -3.65 27.05 26.16
C GLU A 349 -2.96 26.57 24.85
N GLY A 350 -3.48 26.97 23.68
CA GLY A 350 -2.97 26.56 22.37
C GLY A 350 -3.48 25.19 21.89
N ILE A 351 -4.52 24.63 22.53
CA ILE A 351 -5.09 23.31 22.21
C ILE A 351 -6.31 23.48 21.30
N VAL A 352 -6.39 22.68 20.23
CA VAL A 352 -7.60 22.56 19.40
C VAL A 352 -8.54 21.53 20.06
N ILE A 353 -9.76 21.95 20.35
CA ILE A 353 -10.82 21.11 20.95
C ILE A 353 -12.10 21.35 20.17
N GLU A 354 -12.49 20.36 19.39
CA GLU A 354 -13.70 20.36 18.57
C GLU A 354 -14.95 20.08 19.40
N ALA A 355 -16.11 20.41 18.84
CA ALA A 355 -17.38 19.90 19.36
C ALA A 355 -17.57 18.43 18.96
N PRO A 356 -18.31 17.60 19.73
CA PRO A 356 -18.43 16.19 19.41
C PRO A 356 -19.08 15.93 18.06
N ASN A 357 -18.44 15.12 17.21
CA ASN A 357 -18.88 14.80 15.84
C ASN A 357 -19.12 16.04 14.95
N ASN A 358 -18.29 17.08 15.10
CA ASN A 358 -18.42 18.35 14.37
C ASN A 358 -17.90 18.29 12.92
N GLN A 359 -17.31 17.16 12.52
CA GLN A 359 -16.63 16.96 11.22
C GLN A 359 -17.62 16.64 10.08
N GLY A 360 -18.86 17.14 10.16
CA GLY A 360 -19.92 16.96 9.17
C GLY A 360 -20.13 18.19 8.30
N THR A 361 -19.05 18.78 7.79
CA THR A 361 -19.14 19.99 6.95
C THR A 361 -19.52 19.65 5.51
N THR A 362 -19.84 20.67 4.68
CA THR A 362 -20.42 20.47 3.34
C THR A 362 -19.80 21.34 2.23
N ASN A 363 -18.68 22.02 2.53
CA ASN A 363 -17.84 22.93 1.72
C ASN A 363 -17.15 23.92 2.69
N ASN A 364 -15.82 23.91 2.84
CA ASN A 364 -15.10 24.85 3.71
C ASN A 364 -14.68 26.15 2.97
N GLY A 365 -14.81 26.18 1.65
CA GLY A 365 -14.45 27.28 0.75
C GLY A 365 -13.07 27.14 0.09
N ASN A 366 -12.48 25.94 0.14
CA ASN A 366 -11.26 25.60 -0.58
C ASN A 366 -11.54 25.26 -2.06
N PRO A 367 -10.50 25.03 -2.87
CA PRO A 367 -10.67 24.77 -4.30
C PRO A 367 -11.23 23.38 -4.60
N ASP A 368 -12.53 23.32 -4.90
CA ASP A 368 -13.21 22.11 -5.37
C ASP A 368 -12.82 21.69 -6.79
N GLY A 369 -12.66 20.38 -6.97
CA GLY A 369 -12.54 19.67 -8.24
C GLY A 369 -11.30 19.95 -9.09
N GLY A 370 -10.94 18.98 -9.93
CA GLY A 370 -9.80 19.05 -10.84
C GLY A 370 -8.51 18.39 -10.30
N PRO A 371 -7.39 18.53 -11.02
CA PRO A 371 -6.25 17.62 -10.89
C PRO A 371 -5.45 17.82 -9.58
N LEU A 372 -4.58 16.85 -9.33
CA LEU A 372 -3.48 16.94 -8.38
C LEU A 372 -2.59 18.18 -8.62
N PRO A 373 -1.90 18.68 -7.59
CA PRO A 373 -1.07 19.89 -7.69
C PRO A 373 0.18 19.63 -8.54
N ALA A 374 0.41 20.49 -9.52
CA ALA A 374 1.58 20.39 -10.40
C ALA A 374 2.92 20.41 -9.60
N PRO A 375 3.93 19.64 -10.02
CA PRO A 375 4.00 18.87 -11.27
C PRO A 375 3.27 17.52 -11.24
N PHE A 376 2.79 17.09 -10.07
CA PHE A 376 2.27 15.75 -9.83
C PHE A 376 0.93 15.46 -10.56
N LYS A 377 0.72 14.19 -10.95
CA LYS A 377 -0.41 13.74 -11.81
C LYS A 377 -0.87 12.34 -11.38
N ALA A 378 -2.15 12.04 -11.60
CA ALA A 378 -2.69 10.69 -11.46
C ALA A 378 -2.48 9.94 -12.78
N VAL A 379 -1.30 9.38 -12.95
CA VAL A 379 -0.91 8.52 -14.07
C VAL A 379 -0.07 7.36 -13.55
N ASN A 380 -0.04 6.25 -14.27
CA ASN A 380 0.88 5.17 -14.00
C ASN A 380 2.32 5.69 -14.10
N GLY A 381 3.12 5.34 -13.12
CA GLY A 381 4.52 5.72 -12.96
C GLY A 381 5.46 4.72 -13.62
N SER A 382 6.31 4.08 -12.83
CA SER A 382 7.36 3.19 -13.30
C SER A 382 6.79 2.07 -14.18
N ASN A 383 7.45 1.84 -15.32
CA ASN A 383 7.15 0.71 -16.21
C ASN A 383 5.65 0.62 -16.64
N ASN A 384 4.95 1.75 -16.77
CA ASN A 384 3.51 1.84 -17.05
C ASN A 384 2.58 1.24 -15.97
N GLY A 385 2.94 1.28 -14.68
CA GLY A 385 2.10 0.70 -13.61
C GLY A 385 2.39 -0.78 -13.34
N VAL A 386 3.54 -1.25 -13.85
CA VAL A 386 4.13 -2.55 -13.53
C VAL A 386 5.24 -2.38 -12.49
N GLY A 387 5.64 -1.14 -12.18
CA GLY A 387 6.58 -0.85 -11.10
C GLY A 387 8.02 -1.29 -11.37
N GLY A 388 8.67 -1.80 -10.34
CA GLY A 388 10.03 -2.33 -10.35
C GLY A 388 11.10 -1.43 -9.70
N THR A 389 12.18 -2.06 -9.24
CA THR A 389 13.31 -1.44 -8.54
C THR A 389 14.65 -1.82 -9.18
N LEU A 390 15.69 -0.98 -9.21
CA LEU A 390 15.64 0.49 -9.09
C LEU A 390 14.58 1.06 -10.04
N PHE A 391 14.04 2.23 -9.69
CA PHE A 391 12.91 2.94 -10.34
C PHE A 391 13.18 3.35 -11.80
N GLN A 392 13.44 2.38 -12.64
CA GLN A 392 13.92 2.57 -14.00
C GLN A 392 12.75 2.95 -14.89
N ASN A 393 12.91 4.05 -15.61
CA ASN A 393 11.88 4.60 -16.50
C ASN A 393 10.66 5.18 -15.74
N CYS A 394 10.87 5.97 -14.68
CA CYS A 394 9.81 6.83 -14.09
C CYS A 394 9.17 7.83 -15.09
N ASP A 395 9.78 7.99 -16.27
CA ASP A 395 9.21 8.73 -17.40
C ASP A 395 8.66 7.76 -18.47
N ASN A 396 7.34 7.63 -18.55
CA ASN A 396 6.64 6.95 -19.65
C ASN A 396 6.69 7.76 -20.99
N GLY A 397 7.72 8.59 -21.19
CA GLY A 397 7.87 9.54 -22.29
C GLY A 397 6.91 10.74 -22.23
N ALA A 398 6.30 10.98 -21.07
CA ALA A 398 5.29 12.02 -20.85
C ALA A 398 5.83 13.24 -20.07
N GLY A 399 6.97 13.09 -19.37
CA GLY A 399 7.52 14.10 -18.47
C GLY A 399 6.69 14.27 -17.20
N ASP A 400 6.13 13.15 -16.72
CA ASP A 400 5.22 13.11 -15.57
C ASP A 400 5.98 12.78 -14.28
N ASN A 401 7.09 12.02 -14.39
CA ASN A 401 8.02 11.68 -13.32
C ASN A 401 7.30 11.22 -12.02
N ASP A 402 6.44 10.21 -12.14
CA ASP A 402 5.97 9.45 -10.99
C ASP A 402 6.72 8.11 -11.00
N CYS A 403 7.43 7.81 -9.92
CA CYS A 403 8.16 6.58 -9.69
C CYS A 403 7.40 5.63 -8.74
N SER A 404 6.25 6.05 -8.20
CA SER A 404 5.63 5.41 -7.03
C SER A 404 4.50 4.44 -7.33
N ASP A 405 3.85 4.56 -8.50
CA ASP A 405 2.70 3.75 -8.96
C ASP A 405 1.47 3.68 -8.02
N THR A 406 1.52 4.35 -6.88
CA THR A 406 0.50 4.30 -5.83
C THR A 406 -0.77 5.10 -6.12
N ILE A 407 -0.73 6.15 -6.95
CA ILE A 407 -1.83 7.14 -6.99
C ILE A 407 -2.84 6.94 -8.12
N GLN A 408 -2.47 6.45 -9.33
CA GLN A 408 -3.47 6.36 -10.43
C GLN A 408 -4.65 5.48 -10.04
N ALA A 409 -4.41 4.25 -9.56
CA ALA A 409 -5.48 3.29 -9.28
C ALA A 409 -6.48 3.83 -8.25
N GLN A 410 -6.01 4.45 -7.17
CA GLN A 410 -6.89 5.06 -6.17
C GLN A 410 -7.61 6.30 -6.73
N TRP A 411 -6.92 7.17 -7.47
CA TRP A 411 -7.52 8.37 -8.03
C TRP A 411 -8.62 8.04 -9.06
N GLU A 412 -8.44 6.99 -9.87
CA GLU A 412 -9.43 6.49 -10.83
C GLU A 412 -10.53 5.61 -10.21
N MET A 413 -10.31 5.02 -9.02
CA MET A 413 -11.38 4.38 -8.24
C MET A 413 -12.41 5.41 -7.77
N THR A 414 -11.96 6.60 -7.38
CA THR A 414 -12.83 7.75 -7.11
C THR A 414 -13.35 8.37 -8.42
N ASN A 415 -14.22 9.38 -8.36
CA ASN A 415 -14.61 10.13 -9.56
C ASN A 415 -13.50 11.04 -10.15
N ALA A 416 -12.23 10.82 -9.78
CA ALA A 416 -11.08 11.66 -10.08
C ALA A 416 -11.26 13.14 -9.65
N ASP A 417 -12.06 13.35 -8.60
CA ASP A 417 -12.58 14.66 -8.18
C ASP A 417 -12.24 14.93 -6.71
N GLY A 418 -11.13 15.62 -6.49
CA GLY A 418 -10.72 16.08 -5.16
C GLY A 418 -11.39 17.42 -4.82
N ASN A 419 -12.15 17.44 -3.74
CA ASN A 419 -12.87 18.59 -3.20
C ASN A 419 -12.22 19.14 -1.92
N ASP A 420 -12.56 20.37 -1.57
CA ASP A 420 -12.02 21.14 -0.42
C ASP A 420 -10.47 21.10 -0.27
N ARG A 421 -9.78 20.84 -1.39
CA ARG A 421 -8.37 20.42 -1.45
C ARG A 421 -7.44 21.40 -0.76
N ILE A 422 -6.52 20.88 0.05
CA ILE A 422 -5.45 21.63 0.69
C ILE A 422 -4.13 21.16 0.16
N TYR A 423 -3.29 22.11 -0.27
CA TYR A 423 -1.91 21.79 -0.56
C TYR A 423 -0.94 22.93 -0.26
N PHE A 424 0.24 22.50 0.17
CA PHE A 424 1.41 23.35 0.34
C PHE A 424 2.67 22.56 -0.02
N SER A 425 3.70 23.26 -0.46
CA SER A 425 4.98 22.65 -0.82
C SER A 425 6.14 23.61 -0.59
N PHE A 426 7.34 23.07 -0.48
CA PHE A 426 8.57 23.85 -0.31
C PHE A 426 9.73 23.16 -1.02
N LYS A 427 10.70 23.96 -1.47
CA LYS A 427 12.00 23.46 -1.91
C LYS A 427 12.98 23.43 -0.77
N THR A 428 13.86 22.44 -0.77
CA THR A 428 14.93 22.27 0.23
C THR A 428 16.17 21.67 -0.43
N VAL A 429 17.34 21.95 0.11
CA VAL A 429 18.60 21.36 -0.36
C VAL A 429 19.02 20.27 0.62
N VAL A 430 19.20 19.05 0.12
CA VAL A 430 19.61 17.89 0.90
C VAL A 430 21.04 18.09 1.40
N PRO A 431 21.32 17.92 2.71
CA PRO A 431 22.69 18.01 3.23
C PRO A 431 23.63 16.99 2.55
N PRO A 432 24.92 17.30 2.36
CA PRO A 432 25.87 16.33 1.84
C PRO A 432 25.95 15.12 2.77
N GLY A 433 25.93 13.89 2.25
CA GLY A 433 25.89 12.69 3.10
C GLY A 433 24.59 12.49 3.90
N THR A 434 23.47 13.10 3.49
CA THR A 434 22.12 12.74 3.93
C THR A 434 21.42 11.99 2.80
N PHE A 435 20.79 10.87 3.14
CA PHE A 435 20.19 9.93 2.19
C PHE A 435 18.68 9.79 2.39
N GLY A 436 18.14 10.35 3.48
CA GLY A 436 16.72 10.36 3.75
C GLY A 436 16.18 11.61 4.44
N TYR A 437 14.88 11.60 4.64
CA TYR A 437 14.18 12.38 5.65
C TYR A 437 13.02 11.56 6.22
N THR A 438 12.55 11.97 7.38
CA THR A 438 11.31 11.49 8.00
C THR A 438 10.39 12.66 8.31
N PHE A 439 9.10 12.38 8.48
CA PHE A 439 8.17 13.23 9.19
C PHE A 439 7.10 12.37 9.86
N GLU A 440 6.41 12.95 10.84
CA GLU A 440 5.41 12.26 11.63
C GLU A 440 4.01 12.77 11.29
N PHE A 441 3.03 11.89 11.19
CA PHE A 441 1.64 12.27 10.94
C PHE A 441 0.64 11.41 11.70
N ALA A 442 -0.56 11.93 11.93
CA ALA A 442 -1.72 11.16 12.35
C ALA A 442 -2.93 11.55 11.50
N PHE A 443 -3.84 10.63 11.24
CA PHE A 443 -4.95 10.81 10.29
C PHE A 443 -6.28 10.46 10.97
N CYS A 444 -7.24 11.39 10.93
CA CYS A 444 -8.60 11.20 11.42
C CYS A 444 -9.58 11.38 10.27
N SER A 445 -10.58 10.51 10.13
CA SER A 445 -11.63 10.68 9.12
C SER A 445 -13.02 10.39 9.68
N ALA A 446 -13.98 11.23 9.32
CA ALA A 446 -15.38 11.06 9.66
C ALA A 446 -16.12 10.15 8.65
N GLU A 447 -15.49 9.80 7.53
CA GLU A 447 -16.03 8.85 6.56
C GLU A 447 -16.00 7.40 7.09
N TRP A 448 -14.99 7.09 7.91
CA TRP A 448 -14.91 5.81 8.61
C TRP A 448 -16.05 5.68 9.63
N PRO A 449 -16.72 4.51 9.76
CA PRO A 449 -16.47 3.23 9.07
C PRO A 449 -17.25 3.05 7.76
N THR A 450 -18.12 4.01 7.41
CA THR A 450 -19.23 3.76 6.48
C THR A 450 -18.79 3.69 5.02
N TYR A 451 -17.67 4.36 4.70
CA TYR A 451 -17.21 4.58 3.33
C TYR A 451 -15.88 3.90 3.00
N VAL A 452 -15.38 3.04 3.90
CA VAL A 452 -14.28 2.11 3.61
C VAL A 452 -14.63 1.29 2.36
N ASN A 453 -13.66 1.11 1.45
CA ASN A 453 -13.83 0.50 0.12
C ASN A 453 -14.87 1.22 -0.78
N SER A 454 -15.02 2.54 -0.66
CA SER A 454 -15.94 3.34 -1.49
C SER A 454 -15.24 4.37 -2.38
N VAL A 455 -16.00 5.13 -3.18
CA VAL A 455 -15.48 6.25 -3.99
C VAL A 455 -15.24 7.52 -3.17
N PHE A 456 -15.78 7.57 -1.95
CA PHE A 456 -15.56 8.58 -0.93
C PHE A 456 -14.50 8.01 0.01
N ASN A 457 -13.27 8.44 -0.24
CA ASN A 457 -12.07 7.75 0.21
C ASN A 457 -10.98 8.82 0.36
N ASP A 458 -11.18 9.70 1.36
CA ASP A 458 -10.39 10.89 1.62
C ASP A 458 -8.89 10.60 1.60
N LEU A 459 -8.15 11.46 0.91
CA LEU A 459 -6.82 11.15 0.41
C LEU A 459 -5.77 12.13 0.93
N LEU A 460 -4.80 11.61 1.69
CA LEU A 460 -3.56 12.29 2.04
C LEU A 460 -2.42 11.77 1.17
N ILE A 461 -1.67 12.69 0.58
CA ILE A 461 -0.42 12.42 -0.15
C ILE A 461 0.64 13.40 0.34
N ALA A 462 1.75 12.89 0.86
CA ALA A 462 3.02 13.60 0.82
C ALA A 462 3.80 13.14 -0.41
N TYR A 463 4.33 14.10 -1.19
CA TYR A 463 5.04 13.81 -2.43
C TYR A 463 6.39 14.49 -2.49
N GLN A 464 7.32 13.83 -3.18
CA GLN A 464 8.65 14.34 -3.51
C GLN A 464 8.74 14.63 -5.02
N VAL A 465 9.55 15.62 -5.36
CA VAL A 465 10.08 15.81 -6.72
C VAL A 465 11.59 16.05 -6.61
N ASP A 466 12.38 15.13 -7.16
CA ASP A 466 13.81 15.33 -7.38
C ASP A 466 14.05 15.72 -8.86
N PRO A 467 14.53 16.94 -9.16
CA PRO A 467 14.81 17.40 -10.52
C PRO A 467 16.24 17.06 -10.98
N THR A 468 17.02 16.32 -10.19
CA THR A 468 18.37 15.87 -10.56
C THR A 468 18.28 14.96 -11.78
N PRO A 469 19.06 15.15 -12.85
CA PRO A 469 19.06 14.20 -13.97
C PRO A 469 19.63 12.85 -13.53
N ASP A 470 19.16 11.77 -14.14
CA ASP A 470 19.74 10.42 -14.01
C ASP A 470 21.27 10.48 -14.17
N ASP A 471 22.00 9.63 -13.42
CA ASP A 471 23.44 9.48 -13.58
C ASP A 471 23.77 8.28 -14.48
N PRO A 472 23.89 8.45 -15.81
CA PRO A 472 24.21 7.37 -16.74
C PRO A 472 25.66 6.86 -16.61
N ASN A 473 26.44 7.39 -15.67
CA ASN A 473 27.80 6.93 -15.37
C ASN A 473 27.85 6.02 -14.14
N GLN A 474 26.78 5.95 -13.36
CA GLN A 474 26.56 4.87 -12.40
C GLN A 474 26.11 3.61 -13.16
N ASN A 475 26.43 2.45 -12.62
CA ASN A 475 26.11 1.16 -13.23
C ASN A 475 25.53 0.21 -12.16
N PRO A 476 24.22 -0.06 -12.21
CA PRO A 476 23.20 0.54 -13.08
C PRO A 476 23.03 2.07 -12.86
N PRO A 477 22.39 2.78 -13.79
CA PRO A 477 22.00 4.18 -13.59
C PRO A 477 21.05 4.32 -12.40
N VAL A 478 21.08 5.49 -11.76
CA VAL A 478 20.15 5.87 -10.69
C VAL A 478 19.22 6.97 -11.23
N ASP A 479 17.94 6.65 -11.31
CA ASP A 479 16.87 7.55 -11.76
C ASP A 479 16.35 8.40 -10.56
N PRO A 480 16.00 9.69 -10.76
CA PRO A 480 15.62 10.59 -9.68
C PRO A 480 14.22 10.33 -9.13
N TYR A 481 14.12 9.89 -7.87
CA TYR A 481 12.81 9.63 -7.27
C TYR A 481 11.92 10.88 -7.16
N SER A 482 10.79 10.82 -7.84
CA SER A 482 9.66 11.76 -7.76
C SER A 482 8.39 10.92 -7.65
N GLY A 483 7.52 11.18 -6.68
CA GLY A 483 6.42 10.26 -6.36
C GLY A 483 5.83 10.44 -4.96
N ASN A 484 4.87 9.59 -4.60
CA ASN A 484 4.24 9.52 -3.28
C ASN A 484 5.16 8.87 -2.23
N VAL A 485 5.45 9.57 -1.14
CA VAL A 485 6.25 9.04 -0.01
C VAL A 485 5.41 8.59 1.18
N THR A 486 4.09 8.53 1.03
CA THR A 486 3.15 8.07 2.06
C THR A 486 2.20 7.02 1.50
N PHE A 487 2.51 5.77 1.77
CA PHE A 487 1.72 4.62 1.35
C PHE A 487 1.72 3.53 2.41
N ILE A 488 0.71 2.67 2.36
CA ILE A 488 0.55 1.42 3.11
C ILE A 488 0.74 0.28 2.09
N PRO A 489 1.48 -0.80 2.38
CA PRO A 489 1.53 -1.97 1.49
C PRO A 489 0.12 -2.54 1.22
N ASP A 490 -0.20 -2.88 -0.03
CA ASP A 490 -1.50 -3.49 -0.38
C ASP A 490 -1.53 -4.95 0.13
N PRO A 491 -2.48 -5.32 1.00
CA PRO A 491 -2.57 -6.69 1.53
C PRO A 491 -2.93 -7.75 0.48
N ASN A 492 -3.34 -7.36 -0.73
CA ASN A 492 -3.67 -8.26 -1.83
C ASN A 492 -2.56 -8.35 -2.89
N ASP A 493 -1.58 -7.45 -2.84
CA ASP A 493 -0.49 -7.34 -3.79
C ASP A 493 0.71 -6.68 -3.09
N PRO A 494 1.62 -7.44 -2.46
CA PRO A 494 2.73 -6.87 -1.70
C PRO A 494 3.63 -6.00 -2.59
N THR A 495 3.58 -6.19 -3.92
CA THR A 495 4.25 -5.35 -4.90
C THR A 495 3.59 -3.98 -5.10
N LYS A 496 2.63 -3.54 -4.28
CA LYS A 496 1.96 -2.25 -4.44
C LYS A 496 1.81 -1.48 -3.14
N GLY A 497 1.88 -0.15 -3.28
CA GLY A 497 1.52 0.79 -2.23
C GLY A 497 0.15 1.42 -2.46
N LEU A 498 -0.71 1.36 -1.45
CA LEU A 498 -1.94 2.14 -1.37
C LEU A 498 -1.64 3.51 -0.74
N PRO A 499 -2.09 4.64 -1.32
CA PRO A 499 -1.86 5.95 -0.73
C PRO A 499 -2.74 6.11 0.51
N ILE A 500 -2.39 7.08 1.38
CA ILE A 500 -3.08 7.24 2.67
C ILE A 500 -4.54 7.64 2.46
N THR A 501 -5.41 6.68 2.71
CA THR A 501 -6.86 6.77 2.58
C THR A 501 -7.54 6.06 3.74
N ILE A 502 -8.84 6.31 3.94
CA ILE A 502 -9.61 5.56 4.94
C ILE A 502 -9.63 4.06 4.68
N THR A 503 -9.51 3.63 3.42
CA THR A 503 -9.44 2.21 3.05
C THR A 503 -8.08 1.61 3.39
N ALA A 504 -6.98 2.28 3.02
CA ALA A 504 -5.63 1.83 3.34
C ALA A 504 -5.35 1.82 4.87
N LEU A 505 -5.97 2.75 5.61
CA LEU A 505 -5.85 2.85 7.07
C LEU A 505 -6.90 2.06 7.86
N ASP A 506 -7.85 1.36 7.23
CA ASP A 506 -8.91 0.62 7.94
C ASP A 506 -8.37 -0.36 9.02
N PRO A 507 -7.36 -1.21 8.72
CA PRO A 507 -6.74 -2.08 9.72
C PRO A 507 -6.01 -1.32 10.84
N TYR A 508 -5.61 -0.08 10.56
CA TYR A 508 -4.84 0.76 11.47
C TYR A 508 -5.72 1.61 12.39
N PHE A 509 -6.97 1.85 12.02
CA PHE A 509 -7.96 2.49 12.89
C PHE A 509 -8.41 1.56 14.02
N ASP A 510 -8.84 0.33 13.70
CA ASP A 510 -9.22 -0.68 14.70
C ASP A 510 -8.00 -1.34 15.39
N GLY A 511 -6.77 -1.03 14.95
CA GLY A 511 -5.50 -1.52 15.49
C GLY A 511 -4.81 -0.53 16.45
N PRO A 512 -3.68 0.10 16.07
CA PRO A 512 -2.99 1.11 16.90
C PRO A 512 -3.79 2.41 17.08
N GLY A 513 -4.75 2.70 16.20
CA GLY A 513 -5.65 3.85 16.29
C GLY A 513 -6.78 3.69 17.31
N TYR A 514 -7.83 4.47 17.11
CA TYR A 514 -8.92 4.69 18.05
C TYR A 514 -10.24 4.85 17.31
N THR A 515 -11.29 4.11 17.70
CA THR A 515 -12.60 4.12 17.03
C THR A 515 -13.78 4.29 18.00
N TYR A 516 -15.00 4.45 17.45
CA TYR A 516 -16.30 4.30 18.13
C TYR A 516 -16.43 4.75 19.61
N ASN A 517 -16.35 6.06 19.86
CA ASN A 517 -16.56 6.72 21.15
C ASN A 517 -15.54 6.33 22.23
N GLU A 518 -14.37 5.84 21.83
CA GLU A 518 -13.25 5.68 22.74
C GLU A 518 -12.85 7.03 23.39
N PRO A 519 -12.44 7.02 24.67
CA PRO A 519 -12.00 8.22 25.39
C PRO A 519 -10.94 9.05 24.65
N GLN A 520 -10.10 8.39 23.86
CA GLN A 520 -9.01 8.96 23.06
C GLN A 520 -9.51 9.98 22.01
N LEU A 521 -10.70 9.75 21.45
CA LEU A 521 -11.33 10.62 20.46
C LEU A 521 -12.03 11.85 21.08
N ALA A 522 -12.14 11.92 22.41
CA ALA A 522 -12.93 12.96 23.07
C ALA A 522 -12.40 14.38 22.77
N GLY A 523 -13.18 15.19 22.08
CA GLY A 523 -12.85 16.56 21.68
C GLY A 523 -11.96 16.69 20.44
N THR A 524 -11.72 15.60 19.70
CA THR A 524 -11.21 15.68 18.31
C THR A 524 -12.34 16.00 17.33
N GLY A 525 -13.61 15.79 17.72
CA GLY A 525 -14.75 15.90 16.81
C GLY A 525 -14.94 14.66 15.94
N PHE A 526 -14.13 13.62 16.13
CA PHE A 526 -14.21 12.32 15.44
C PHE A 526 -14.80 11.22 16.35
N GLU A 527 -15.56 11.56 17.40
CA GLU A 527 -15.96 10.63 18.45
C GLU A 527 -16.74 9.40 17.96
N GLN A 528 -17.50 9.46 16.87
CA GLN A 528 -18.24 8.31 16.31
C GLN A 528 -17.55 7.69 15.10
N HIS A 529 -16.30 8.07 14.87
CA HIS A 529 -15.51 7.78 13.68
C HIS A 529 -14.16 7.21 14.09
N ALA A 530 -13.08 7.49 13.34
CA ALA A 530 -11.74 7.02 13.65
C ALA A 530 -10.67 8.12 13.63
N CYS A 531 -9.65 7.91 14.45
CA CYS A 531 -8.34 8.53 14.32
C CYS A 531 -7.26 7.45 14.43
N SER A 532 -6.22 7.54 13.62
CA SER A 532 -5.00 6.75 13.77
C SER A 532 -4.17 7.25 14.96
N ASP A 533 -3.24 6.45 15.47
CA ASP A 533 -2.10 7.00 16.23
C ASP A 533 -1.10 7.67 15.26
N TRP A 534 0.06 8.07 15.75
CA TRP A 534 1.14 8.63 14.95
C TRP A 534 1.84 7.56 14.12
N PHE A 535 2.15 7.93 12.88
CA PHE A 535 2.91 7.19 11.89
C PHE A 535 4.18 7.95 11.55
N THR A 536 5.26 7.22 11.29
CA THR A 536 6.46 7.77 10.66
C THR A 536 6.38 7.50 9.16
N ALA A 537 6.46 8.55 8.35
CA ALA A 537 6.75 8.45 6.94
C ALA A 537 8.24 8.68 6.69
N LYS A 538 8.83 7.95 5.74
CA LYS A 538 10.22 8.13 5.29
C LYS A 538 10.25 8.46 3.79
N GLY A 539 11.26 9.21 3.38
CA GLY A 539 11.53 9.46 1.96
C GLY A 539 13.03 9.50 1.69
N GLY A 540 13.42 9.04 0.50
CA GLY A 540 14.81 8.83 0.11
C GLY A 540 15.27 9.88 -0.90
N VAL A 541 16.50 10.36 -0.71
CA VAL A 541 16.99 11.58 -1.37
C VAL A 541 18.45 11.45 -1.81
N GLN A 542 18.81 12.13 -2.90
CA GLN A 542 20.20 12.22 -3.33
C GLN A 542 20.95 13.29 -2.52
N PRO A 543 22.13 12.98 -1.93
CA PRO A 543 22.89 13.96 -1.16
C PRO A 543 23.30 15.19 -1.99
N GLY A 544 22.86 16.38 -1.57
CA GLY A 544 23.12 17.65 -2.27
C GLY A 544 22.12 18.06 -3.34
N ALA A 545 21.08 17.26 -3.61
CA ALA A 545 19.99 17.63 -4.53
C ALA A 545 19.15 18.80 -3.99
N GLU A 546 18.53 19.57 -4.91
CA GLU A 546 17.46 20.54 -4.57
C GLU A 546 16.12 19.89 -4.89
N ILE A 547 15.44 19.37 -3.87
CA ILE A 547 14.17 18.66 -4.01
C ILE A 547 12.98 19.55 -3.65
N THR A 548 11.80 19.21 -4.15
CA THR A 548 10.52 19.77 -3.66
C THR A 548 9.80 18.72 -2.85
N ILE A 549 9.36 19.07 -1.63
CA ILE A 549 8.43 18.27 -0.83
C ILE A 549 7.09 18.99 -0.79
N GLY A 550 5.99 18.25 -0.95
CA GLY A 550 4.64 18.79 -0.86
C GLY A 550 3.69 17.87 -0.13
N PHE A 551 2.62 18.46 0.39
CA PHE A 551 1.54 17.79 1.10
C PHE A 551 0.22 18.17 0.45
N PHE A 552 -0.64 17.18 0.24
CA PHE A 552 -1.96 17.30 -0.38
C PHE A 552 -2.97 16.51 0.45
N LEU A 553 -4.08 17.15 0.81
CA LEU A 553 -5.24 16.51 1.43
C LEU A 553 -6.50 16.90 0.64
N ALA A 554 -7.37 15.94 0.33
CA ALA A 554 -8.63 16.18 -0.36
C ALA A 554 -9.78 15.37 0.22
N ASP A 555 -10.97 15.97 0.20
CA ASP A 555 -12.24 15.23 0.19
C ASP A 555 -12.37 14.53 -1.18
N MET A 556 -12.68 13.24 -1.24
CA MET A 556 -12.75 12.53 -2.52
C MET A 556 -14.19 12.24 -2.95
N SER A 557 -14.51 12.58 -4.21
CA SER A 557 -15.82 12.38 -4.85
C SER A 557 -17.02 13.16 -4.30
N ASP A 558 -17.03 13.66 -3.07
CA ASP A 558 -18.07 14.60 -2.64
C ASP A 558 -17.54 15.81 -1.84
N GLN A 559 -18.26 16.31 -0.84
CA GLN A 559 -17.90 17.49 -0.02
C GLN A 559 -18.37 17.31 1.43
N TYR A 560 -18.74 16.08 1.82
CA TYR A 560 -19.49 15.76 3.02
C TYR A 560 -18.68 14.89 3.96
N LEU A 561 -18.79 15.22 5.25
CA LEU A 561 -17.87 14.72 6.26
C LEU A 561 -16.49 15.37 6.04
N SER A 562 -15.52 15.06 6.89
CA SER A 562 -14.22 15.71 6.85
C SER A 562 -13.16 14.82 7.47
N THR A 563 -11.95 14.96 6.95
CA THR A 563 -10.72 14.30 7.38
C THR A 563 -9.74 15.36 7.87
N ALA A 564 -8.99 15.05 8.92
CA ALA A 564 -7.95 15.89 9.48
C ALA A 564 -6.63 15.11 9.56
N THR A 565 -5.54 15.76 9.14
CA THR A 565 -4.18 15.23 9.26
C THR A 565 -3.36 16.13 10.18
N LEU A 566 -2.69 15.52 11.16
CA LEU A 566 -1.69 16.14 11.99
C LEU A 566 -0.32 15.90 11.35
N LEU A 567 0.57 16.88 11.34
CA LEU A 567 1.89 16.82 10.71
C LEU A 567 2.93 17.47 11.64
N ASP A 568 4.02 16.75 11.93
CA ASP A 568 5.09 17.22 12.81
C ASP A 568 6.46 16.57 12.50
N ASN A 569 7.51 16.99 13.22
CA ASN A 569 8.83 16.38 13.30
C ASN A 569 9.47 16.03 11.94
N PHE A 570 9.46 16.96 10.98
CA PHE A 570 10.23 16.80 9.75
C PHE A 570 11.73 16.88 10.05
N ARG A 571 12.48 15.85 9.66
CA ARG A 571 13.92 15.68 9.93
C ARG A 571 14.64 15.07 8.74
N TRP A 572 15.85 15.52 8.45
CA TRP A 572 16.79 14.74 7.65
C TRP A 572 17.21 13.47 8.39
N ASP A 573 17.45 12.41 7.64
CA ASP A 573 17.77 11.07 8.14
C ASP A 573 19.02 10.48 7.44
N CYS A 574 19.67 9.55 8.14
CA CYS A 574 20.85 8.82 7.70
C CYS A 574 20.51 7.55 6.94
N GLU A 575 19.44 6.87 7.35
CA GLU A 575 18.93 5.67 6.69
C GLU A 575 18.21 6.12 5.42
N GLY A 576 17.11 6.86 5.58
CA GLY A 576 16.17 7.12 4.50
C GLY A 576 15.44 5.87 4.06
N CYS A 577 14.59 6.03 3.06
CA CYS A 577 14.15 4.96 2.19
C CYS A 577 13.41 5.55 1.01
N VAL A 578 13.59 5.01 -0.19
CA VAL A 578 12.66 5.29 -1.29
C VAL A 578 11.54 4.25 -1.23
N PRO A 579 10.26 4.68 -1.21
CA PRO A 579 9.10 3.84 -1.48
C PRO A 579 9.33 2.84 -2.62
N SER A 580 9.51 1.56 -2.31
CA SER A 580 9.56 0.49 -3.31
C SER A 580 8.43 -0.51 -3.09
N GLU A 581 8.23 -1.35 -4.09
CA GLU A 581 7.29 -2.46 -4.09
C GLU A 581 7.78 -3.67 -3.29
N VAL A 582 8.93 -3.55 -2.62
CA VAL A 582 9.66 -4.68 -2.03
C VAL A 582 10.08 -4.40 -0.58
N ASP A 583 10.44 -3.16 -0.26
CA ASP A 583 10.94 -2.79 1.06
C ASP A 583 9.88 -2.01 1.86
N ASP A 584 9.60 -2.48 3.09
CA ASP A 584 8.49 -2.06 3.98
C ASP A 584 8.48 -0.58 4.41
N CYS A 585 9.26 0.29 3.79
CA CYS A 585 9.43 1.68 4.21
C CYS A 585 8.29 2.64 3.83
N GLY A 586 7.11 2.08 3.59
CA GLY A 586 5.84 2.79 3.74
C GLY A 586 5.65 3.31 5.16
N VAL A 587 4.45 3.82 5.44
CA VAL A 587 4.19 4.48 6.72
C VAL A 587 4.14 3.47 7.86
N GLN A 588 4.98 3.66 8.87
CA GLN A 588 5.12 2.74 10.00
C GLN A 588 4.38 3.29 11.23
N PRO A 589 3.49 2.52 11.89
CA PRO A 589 2.93 2.91 13.18
C PRO A 589 4.03 2.95 14.25
N MET A 590 3.87 3.83 15.26
CA MET A 590 4.86 4.06 16.33
C MET A 590 4.74 3.16 17.56
#